data_AF-A0A523P9C5-F1
#
_entry.id   AF-A0A523P9C5-F1
#
_cell.length_a   1.000
_cell.length_b   1.000
_cell.length_c   1.000
_cell.angle_alpha   90.00
_cell.angle_beta   90.00
_cell.angle_gamma   90.00
#
_symmetry.space_group_name_H-M   'P 1'
#
loop_
_entity.id
_entity.type
_entity.pdbx_description
1 polymer ?
#
loop_
_entity_poly.entity_id
_entity_poly.type
_entity_poly.pdbx_seq_one_letter_code
_entity_poly.pdbx_strand_id
1 'polypeptide(L)'
;MATSTPTADGDRQYILALDAGGTMTDAILVQPDGSFTVGKSISRRDDEPLSYRESTRDAAAQIGLEIDDIHRLCAVDIYCGTGMLNTILTGDGRRVGLLVTRGFEDITIMEGGLSYLGQSQAEALHQQLHRHPPPLIDPKNVHGISERIGGGCYQGNVHLPPGHVLIPVHEGQVRSAVHTLIDAKVEVIGILFLYSFVDPVHEHRAKLICHEVLAERGVDIPVVCSADVAPVAKENNRLKSLLFQCYAAEQVRDSLLAVEKEAQGFGFKGRLLTLLSYGGVVNIAYPRLYETLISGPIGGLIGAQFIADRLDLNNVVTADMGGTSFDVGLIIDKR
;
A
#
# COMPACT_ATOMS: atom_id res chain seq x y z
N MET A 1 -36.78 25.57 22.56
CA MET A 1 -36.41 26.29 21.32
C MET A 1 -35.13 27.05 21.60
N ALA A 2 -33.98 26.43 21.32
CA ALA A 2 -32.69 27.10 21.33
C ALA A 2 -32.17 26.99 19.90
N THR A 3 -32.22 28.10 19.18
CA THR A 3 -31.71 28.24 17.82
C THR A 3 -30.19 28.24 17.89
N SER A 4 -29.57 27.11 17.54
CA SER A 4 -28.15 27.01 17.28
C SER A 4 -27.82 27.78 16.01
N THR A 5 -26.97 28.79 16.15
CA THR A 5 -26.33 29.49 15.03
C THR A 5 -25.50 28.47 14.23
N PRO A 6 -25.68 28.34 12.91
CA PRO A 6 -24.86 27.44 12.13
C PRO A 6 -23.44 28.03 12.03
N THR A 7 -22.47 27.29 12.56
CA THR A 7 -21.04 27.54 12.30
C THR A 7 -20.74 27.29 10.83
N ALA A 8 -19.90 28.12 10.24
CA ALA A 8 -19.56 28.20 8.81
C ALA A 8 -18.76 27.00 8.25
N ASP A 9 -19.01 25.79 8.77
CA ASP A 9 -18.44 24.51 8.34
C ASP A 9 -19.55 23.52 7.89
N GLY A 10 -20.81 23.99 7.80
CA GLY A 10 -22.02 23.20 7.51
C GLY A 10 -22.37 23.01 6.03
N ASP A 11 -21.48 23.40 5.11
CA ASP A 11 -21.75 23.37 3.66
C ASP A 11 -21.28 22.10 2.95
N ARG A 12 -20.51 21.22 3.61
CA ARG A 12 -20.11 19.94 3.02
C ARG A 12 -20.98 18.82 3.56
N GLN A 13 -21.82 18.26 2.71
CA GLN A 13 -22.93 17.40 3.14
C GLN A 13 -22.93 16.02 2.48
N TYR A 14 -22.12 15.81 1.44
CA TYR A 14 -22.05 14.54 0.74
C TYR A 14 -20.82 13.72 1.17
N ILE A 15 -21.00 12.41 1.26
CA ILE A 15 -19.90 11.45 1.40
C ILE A 15 -19.87 10.63 0.11
N LEU A 16 -18.73 10.64 -0.56
CA LEU A 16 -18.46 9.85 -1.74
C LEU A 16 -17.49 8.73 -1.36
N ALA A 17 -17.85 7.49 -1.69
CA ALA A 17 -16.98 6.34 -1.52
C ALA A 17 -17.01 5.51 -2.79
N LEU A 18 -15.84 5.09 -3.28
CA LEU A 18 -15.71 4.28 -4.46
C LEU A 18 -14.90 3.02 -4.19
N ASP A 19 -15.25 1.97 -4.91
CA ASP A 19 -14.47 0.74 -5.02
C ASP A 19 -14.14 0.47 -6.49
N ALA A 20 -12.86 0.55 -6.81
CA ALA A 20 -12.33 0.22 -8.12
C ALA A 20 -11.97 -1.28 -8.18
N GLY A 21 -12.91 -2.04 -8.74
CA GLY A 21 -12.72 -3.44 -9.04
C GLY A 21 -11.94 -3.69 -10.34
N GLY A 22 -11.77 -4.96 -10.69
CA GLY A 22 -11.15 -5.37 -11.95
C GLY A 22 -12.03 -5.19 -13.19
N THR A 23 -13.35 -5.01 -13.02
CA THR A 23 -14.32 -4.94 -14.11
C THR A 23 -15.18 -3.69 -14.06
N MET A 24 -15.69 -3.35 -12.88
CA MET A 24 -16.57 -2.21 -12.65
C MET A 24 -16.04 -1.38 -11.50
N THR A 25 -16.19 -0.06 -11.63
CA THR A 25 -15.92 0.90 -10.56
C THR A 25 -17.25 1.35 -10.02
N ASP A 26 -17.50 1.00 -8.76
CA ASP A 26 -18.75 1.28 -8.06
C ASP A 26 -18.57 2.51 -7.18
N ALA A 27 -19.57 3.40 -7.18
CA ALA A 27 -19.60 4.59 -6.34
C ALA A 27 -20.84 4.55 -5.45
N ILE A 28 -20.68 4.95 -4.19
CA ILE A 28 -21.76 5.23 -3.26
C ILE A 28 -21.70 6.71 -2.90
N LEU A 29 -22.79 7.41 -3.18
CA LEU A 29 -22.97 8.81 -2.83
C LEU A 29 -24.02 8.90 -1.71
N VAL A 30 -23.57 9.23 -0.51
CA VAL A 30 -24.44 9.44 0.66
C VAL A 30 -24.84 10.91 0.74
N GLN A 31 -26.14 11.13 0.88
CA GLN A 31 -26.80 12.43 0.95
C GLN A 31 -26.87 12.95 2.40
N PRO A 32 -27.18 14.24 2.61
CA PRO A 32 -27.23 14.86 3.95
C PRO A 32 -28.28 14.21 4.88
N ASP A 33 -29.35 13.65 4.31
CA ASP A 33 -30.43 12.98 5.04
C ASP A 33 -30.14 11.50 5.34
N GLY A 34 -28.97 11.00 4.91
CA GLY A 34 -28.54 9.62 5.07
C GLY A 34 -29.06 8.66 3.98
N SER A 35 -29.85 9.15 3.01
CA SER A 35 -30.14 8.38 1.80
C SER A 35 -28.90 8.27 0.91
N PHE A 36 -28.89 7.34 -0.05
CA PHE A 36 -27.74 7.14 -0.92
C PHE A 36 -28.15 6.77 -2.35
N THR A 37 -27.27 7.08 -3.30
CA THR A 37 -27.33 6.58 -4.68
C THR A 37 -26.08 5.76 -4.98
N VAL A 38 -26.21 4.89 -5.98
CA VAL A 38 -25.12 4.01 -6.42
C VAL A 38 -24.81 4.32 -7.87
N GLY A 39 -23.56 4.67 -8.16
CA GLY A 39 -23.06 4.86 -9.50
C GLY A 39 -22.25 3.65 -9.95
N LYS A 40 -22.22 3.41 -11.27
CA LYS A 40 -21.42 2.32 -11.85
C LYS A 40 -20.77 2.75 -13.15
N SER A 41 -19.50 2.43 -13.32
CA SER A 41 -18.76 2.59 -14.58
C SER A 41 -17.89 1.38 -14.88
N ILE A 42 -17.42 1.29 -16.12
CA ILE A 42 -16.43 0.28 -16.54
C ILE A 42 -15.07 0.67 -15.98
N SER A 43 -14.38 -0.25 -15.31
CA SER A 43 -13.04 0.00 -14.80
C SER A 43 -12.01 0.02 -15.93
N ARG A 44 -11.20 1.07 -15.95
CA ARG A 44 -10.10 1.29 -16.88
C ARG A 44 -8.82 1.41 -16.07
N ARG A 45 -7.93 0.41 -16.15
CA ARG A 45 -6.65 0.42 -15.41
C ARG A 45 -5.67 1.45 -15.97
N ASP A 46 -5.81 1.76 -17.25
CA ASP A 46 -5.06 2.80 -17.95
C ASP A 46 -5.57 4.21 -17.67
N ASP A 47 -6.80 4.34 -17.15
CA ASP A 47 -7.45 5.62 -16.85
C ASP A 47 -8.44 5.49 -15.65
N GLU A 48 -7.88 5.28 -14.46
CA GLU A 48 -8.65 5.27 -13.21
C GLU A 48 -9.43 6.57 -12.97
N PRO A 49 -8.89 7.77 -13.26
CA PRO A 49 -9.63 9.03 -13.17
C PRO A 49 -10.91 9.05 -14.03
N LEU A 50 -10.85 8.54 -15.26
CA LEU A 50 -12.03 8.42 -16.11
C LEU A 50 -13.09 7.51 -15.49
N SER A 51 -12.66 6.35 -14.97
CA SER A 51 -13.56 5.39 -14.31
C SER A 51 -14.24 6.01 -13.08
N TYR A 52 -13.45 6.70 -12.25
CA TYR A 52 -13.92 7.48 -11.10
C TYR A 52 -14.97 8.53 -11.51
N ARG A 53 -14.66 9.32 -12.54
CA ARG A 53 -15.54 10.38 -13.04
C ARG A 53 -16.87 9.83 -13.56
N GLU A 54 -16.82 8.78 -14.36
CA GLU A 54 -18.02 8.16 -14.94
C GLU A 54 -18.92 7.58 -13.85
N SER A 55 -18.34 6.89 -12.85
CA SER A 55 -19.12 6.30 -11.75
C SER A 55 -19.75 7.38 -10.88
N THR A 56 -18.99 8.43 -10.55
CA THR A 56 -19.50 9.55 -9.75
C THR A 56 -20.60 10.32 -10.49
N ARG A 57 -20.47 10.51 -11.81
CA ARG A 57 -21.49 11.15 -12.63
C ARG A 57 -22.78 10.34 -12.66
N ASP A 58 -22.68 9.01 -12.78
CA ASP A 58 -23.84 8.12 -12.77
C ASP A 58 -24.60 8.20 -11.42
N ALA A 59 -23.88 8.23 -10.30
CA ALA A 59 -24.47 8.43 -8.97
C ALA A 59 -25.16 9.79 -8.81
N ALA A 60 -24.53 10.87 -9.32
CA ALA A 60 -25.04 12.24 -9.23
C ALA A 60 -26.29 12.47 -10.10
N ALA A 61 -26.32 11.89 -11.30
CA ALA A 61 -27.43 12.03 -12.24
C ALA A 61 -28.76 11.50 -11.66
N GLN A 62 -28.71 10.49 -10.78
CA GLN A 62 -29.89 9.93 -10.12
C GLN A 62 -30.59 10.91 -9.17
N ILE A 63 -29.88 11.93 -8.69
CA ILE A 63 -30.45 13.02 -7.88
C ILE A 63 -30.52 14.35 -8.62
N GLY A 64 -30.31 14.34 -9.94
CA GLY A 64 -30.40 15.52 -10.80
C GLY A 64 -29.30 16.56 -10.52
N LEU A 65 -28.15 16.15 -9.98
CA LEU A 65 -27.00 17.01 -9.75
C LEU A 65 -25.87 16.70 -10.73
N GLU A 66 -25.05 17.71 -11.01
CA GLU A 66 -23.82 17.54 -11.77
C GLU A 66 -22.66 17.12 -10.86
N ILE A 67 -21.65 16.50 -11.46
CA ILE A 67 -20.46 16.02 -10.72
C ILE A 67 -19.76 17.15 -9.96
N ASP A 68 -19.71 18.35 -10.51
CA ASP A 68 -19.14 19.54 -9.88
C ASP A 68 -19.90 19.96 -8.60
N ASP A 69 -21.22 19.78 -8.56
CA ASP A 69 -22.02 20.12 -7.38
C ASP A 69 -21.70 19.17 -6.23
N ILE A 70 -21.57 17.87 -6.55
CA ILE A 70 -21.15 16.85 -5.58
C ILE A 70 -19.78 17.18 -5.02
N HIS A 71 -18.77 17.42 -5.87
CA HIS A 71 -17.39 17.65 -5.42
C HIS A 71 -17.23 18.93 -4.60
N ARG A 72 -17.91 20.02 -4.98
CA ARG A 72 -17.88 21.28 -4.22
C ARG A 72 -18.43 21.13 -2.79
N LEU A 73 -19.43 20.27 -2.62
CA LEU A 73 -20.12 20.01 -1.36
C LEU A 73 -19.70 18.68 -0.71
N CYS A 74 -18.69 18.00 -1.26
CA CYS A 74 -18.21 16.72 -0.78
C CYS A 74 -17.38 16.93 0.50
N ALA A 75 -17.83 16.34 1.61
CA ALA A 75 -17.14 16.37 2.88
C ALA A 75 -15.97 15.38 2.89
N VAL A 76 -16.22 14.19 2.37
CA VAL A 76 -15.31 13.05 2.42
C VAL A 76 -15.40 12.30 1.11
N ASP A 77 -14.24 12.05 0.52
CA ASP A 77 -14.08 11.29 -0.72
C ASP A 77 -13.10 10.14 -0.45
N ILE A 78 -13.58 8.90 -0.54
CA ILE A 78 -12.84 7.68 -0.25
C ILE A 78 -12.73 6.88 -1.54
N TYR A 79 -11.51 6.52 -1.92
CA TYR A 79 -11.24 5.63 -3.04
C TYR A 79 -10.52 4.39 -2.55
N CYS A 80 -11.15 3.25 -2.75
CA CYS A 80 -10.60 1.93 -2.53
C CYS A 80 -10.45 1.23 -3.88
N GLY A 81 -9.58 0.23 -3.94
CA GLY A 81 -9.48 -0.57 -5.15
C GLY A 81 -8.64 -1.82 -4.96
N THR A 82 -8.78 -2.72 -5.92
CA THR A 82 -8.10 -4.03 -5.95
C THR A 82 -6.79 -4.00 -6.76
N GLY A 83 -6.37 -2.82 -7.24
CA GLY A 83 -5.21 -2.66 -8.11
C GLY A 83 -3.94 -3.27 -7.53
N MET A 84 -3.63 -3.02 -6.25
CA MET A 84 -2.41 -3.52 -5.60
C MET A 84 -2.35 -5.04 -5.54
N LEU A 85 -3.44 -5.67 -5.09
CA LEU A 85 -3.53 -7.13 -4.98
C LEU A 85 -3.37 -7.78 -6.36
N ASN A 86 -4.06 -7.23 -7.36
CA ASN A 86 -3.97 -7.73 -8.73
C ASN A 86 -2.55 -7.61 -9.29
N THR A 87 -1.85 -6.48 -9.07
CA THR A 87 -0.44 -6.30 -9.49
C THR A 87 0.48 -7.37 -8.91
N ILE A 88 0.27 -7.76 -7.65
CA ILE A 88 1.07 -8.83 -7.01
C ILE A 88 0.70 -10.20 -7.58
N LEU A 89 -0.59 -10.47 -7.79
CA LEU A 89 -1.06 -11.76 -8.32
C LEU A 89 -0.65 -11.98 -9.78
N THR A 90 -0.63 -10.93 -10.61
CA THR A 90 -0.24 -11.04 -12.03
C THR A 90 1.26 -10.89 -12.26
N GLY A 91 1.99 -10.31 -11.30
CA GLY A 91 3.42 -10.07 -11.44
C GLY A 91 3.76 -8.89 -12.36
N ASP A 92 2.85 -7.92 -12.48
CA ASP A 92 2.99 -6.73 -13.35
C ASP A 92 3.48 -5.49 -12.57
N GLY A 93 4.17 -5.67 -11.45
CA GLY A 93 4.67 -4.57 -10.64
C GLY A 93 5.93 -3.90 -11.18
N ARG A 94 6.39 -2.87 -10.47
CA ARG A 94 7.60 -2.12 -10.79
C ARG A 94 8.85 -3.01 -10.73
N ARG A 95 9.81 -2.74 -11.61
CA ARG A 95 11.16 -3.32 -11.50
C ARG A 95 11.88 -2.74 -10.29
N VAL A 96 11.99 -3.50 -9.21
CA VAL A 96 12.61 -3.03 -7.96
C VAL A 96 14.13 -3.31 -7.96
N GLY A 97 14.90 -2.34 -7.47
CA GLY A 97 16.26 -2.53 -6.99
C GLY A 97 16.31 -2.55 -5.47
N LEU A 98 17.17 -3.37 -4.87
CA LEU A 98 17.24 -3.52 -3.41
C LEU A 98 18.67 -3.37 -2.91
N LEU A 99 18.87 -2.46 -1.96
CA LEU A 99 20.09 -2.36 -1.18
C LEU A 99 19.90 -3.09 0.16
N VAL A 100 20.77 -4.04 0.44
CA VAL A 100 20.72 -4.82 1.69
C VAL A 100 22.05 -4.78 2.42
N THR A 101 22.06 -5.19 3.68
CA THR A 101 23.31 -5.44 4.39
C THR A 101 24.10 -6.54 3.69
N ARG A 102 25.38 -6.31 3.42
CA ARG A 102 26.28 -7.27 2.77
C ARG A 102 26.26 -8.61 3.47
N GLY A 103 26.14 -9.69 2.70
CA GLY A 103 25.91 -11.05 3.18
C GLY A 103 24.43 -11.44 3.28
N PHE A 104 23.50 -10.53 3.00
CA PHE A 104 22.05 -10.78 2.99
C PHE A 104 21.44 -10.60 1.58
N GLU A 105 22.24 -10.66 0.53
CA GLU A 105 21.79 -10.51 -0.86
C GLU A 105 20.74 -11.56 -1.26
N ASP A 106 20.86 -12.79 -0.76
CA ASP A 106 19.94 -13.89 -1.04
C ASP A 106 18.66 -13.88 -0.19
N ILE A 107 18.43 -12.84 0.63
CA ILE A 107 17.27 -12.76 1.53
C ILE A 107 15.93 -12.85 0.79
N THR A 108 15.86 -12.33 -0.44
CA THR A 108 14.67 -12.36 -1.29
C THR A 108 14.41 -13.73 -1.92
N ILE A 109 15.41 -14.60 -1.98
CA ILE A 109 15.29 -15.96 -2.49
C ILE A 109 14.93 -16.91 -1.34
N MET A 110 15.59 -16.73 -0.20
CA MET A 110 15.41 -17.58 0.97
C MET A 110 14.05 -17.35 1.65
N GLU A 111 13.62 -16.09 1.77
CA GLU A 111 12.35 -15.65 2.40
C GLU A 111 11.99 -16.37 3.72
N GLY A 112 12.99 -16.74 4.52
CA GLY A 112 12.81 -17.48 5.78
C GLY A 112 12.38 -18.95 5.61
N GLY A 113 12.45 -19.51 4.40
CA GLY A 113 12.15 -20.92 4.11
C GLY A 113 10.66 -21.27 4.08
N LEU A 114 9.77 -20.28 4.11
CA LEU A 114 8.30 -20.44 4.20
C LEU A 114 7.58 -20.14 2.88
N SER A 115 8.12 -20.67 1.78
CA SER A 115 7.65 -20.41 0.41
C SER A 115 6.46 -21.26 -0.05
N TYR A 116 6.06 -22.27 0.73
CA TYR A 116 5.04 -23.26 0.36
C TYR A 116 3.69 -23.04 1.06
N LEU A 117 3.44 -21.82 1.55
CA LEU A 117 2.15 -21.44 2.14
C LEU A 117 1.05 -21.51 1.06
N GLY A 118 -0.07 -22.17 1.39
CA GLY A 118 -1.21 -22.35 0.47
C GLY A 118 -1.38 -23.77 -0.09
N GLN A 119 -0.44 -24.68 0.19
CA GLN A 119 -0.60 -26.10 -0.13
C GLN A 119 -1.62 -26.79 0.78
N SER A 120 -2.27 -27.83 0.28
CA SER A 120 -3.11 -28.69 1.13
C SER A 120 -2.27 -29.34 2.24
N GLN A 121 -2.91 -29.76 3.33
CA GLN A 121 -2.22 -30.46 4.42
C GLN A 121 -1.45 -31.70 3.92
N ALA A 122 -2.02 -32.42 2.94
CA ALA A 122 -1.39 -33.59 2.34
C ALA A 122 -0.08 -33.22 1.59
N GLU A 123 -0.07 -32.13 0.83
CA GLU A 123 1.10 -31.65 0.10
C GLU A 123 2.16 -31.04 1.02
N ALA A 124 1.74 -30.33 2.07
CA ALA A 124 2.62 -29.75 3.07
C ALA A 124 3.51 -30.81 3.78
N LEU A 125 3.01 -32.04 3.93
CA LEU A 125 3.76 -33.15 4.53
C LEU A 125 4.84 -33.74 3.60
N HIS A 126 4.83 -33.43 2.30
CA HIS A 126 5.75 -33.97 1.31
C HIS A 126 6.75 -32.89 0.84
N GLN A 127 7.73 -32.56 1.70
CA GLN A 127 8.71 -31.48 1.47
C GLN A 127 9.45 -31.57 0.13
N GLN A 128 9.69 -32.77 -0.38
CA GLN A 128 10.37 -33.01 -1.65
C GLN A 128 9.57 -32.50 -2.86
N LEU A 129 8.27 -32.29 -2.72
CA LEU A 129 7.39 -31.77 -3.77
C LEU A 129 7.22 -30.24 -3.69
N HIS A 130 7.79 -29.59 -2.67
CA HIS A 130 7.64 -28.16 -2.48
C HIS A 130 8.37 -27.40 -3.60
N ARG A 131 7.69 -26.38 -4.14
CA ARG A 131 8.25 -25.45 -5.12
C ARG A 131 8.14 -24.05 -4.55
N HIS A 132 9.27 -23.34 -4.57
CA HIS A 132 9.30 -21.94 -4.18
C HIS A 132 8.74 -21.09 -5.32
N PRO A 133 7.94 -20.04 -5.02
CA PRO A 133 7.53 -19.09 -6.03
C PRO A 133 8.76 -18.34 -6.55
N PRO A 134 8.74 -17.84 -7.79
CA PRO A 134 9.79 -16.96 -8.27
C PRO A 134 9.86 -15.71 -7.39
N PRO A 135 11.05 -15.16 -7.12
CA PRO A 135 11.19 -13.96 -6.32
C PRO A 135 10.56 -12.75 -7.03
N LEU A 136 9.95 -11.84 -6.26
CA LEU A 136 9.36 -10.59 -6.79
C LEU A 136 10.41 -9.64 -7.38
N ILE A 137 11.67 -9.80 -7.00
CA ILE A 137 12.81 -9.01 -7.48
C ILE A 137 13.78 -9.94 -8.21
N ASP A 138 14.30 -9.50 -9.36
CA ASP A 138 15.45 -10.17 -9.99
C ASP A 138 16.65 -10.12 -9.03
N PRO A 139 17.20 -11.28 -8.60
CA PRO A 139 18.35 -11.32 -7.69
C PRO A 139 19.55 -10.48 -8.14
N LYS A 140 19.70 -10.23 -9.45
CA LYS A 140 20.76 -9.35 -9.99
C LYS A 140 20.63 -7.89 -9.57
N ASN A 141 19.42 -7.47 -9.19
CA ASN A 141 19.11 -6.12 -8.71
C ASN A 141 19.20 -6.01 -7.18
N VAL A 142 19.69 -7.04 -6.49
CA VAL A 142 19.95 -7.02 -5.05
C VAL A 142 21.44 -6.82 -4.80
N HIS A 143 21.79 -5.73 -4.11
CA HIS A 143 23.18 -5.36 -3.85
C HIS A 143 23.45 -5.21 -2.37
N GLY A 144 24.48 -5.92 -1.90
CA GLY A 144 24.96 -5.84 -0.52
C GLY A 144 25.88 -4.65 -0.29
N ILE A 145 25.54 -3.82 0.70
CA ILE A 145 26.33 -2.69 1.15
C ILE A 145 27.05 -3.08 2.44
N SER A 146 28.32 -2.68 2.56
CA SER A 146 29.10 -2.93 3.76
C SER A 146 28.68 -1.91 4.82
N GLU A 147 27.74 -2.30 5.67
CA GLU A 147 27.36 -1.58 6.87
C GLU A 147 26.85 -2.54 7.94
N ARG A 148 26.84 -2.13 9.21
CA ARG A 148 26.30 -2.96 10.29
C ARG A 148 25.91 -2.13 11.50
N ILE A 149 24.63 -2.16 11.85
CA ILE A 149 24.12 -1.73 13.17
C ILE A 149 23.94 -2.96 14.04
N GLY A 150 24.22 -2.87 15.34
CA GLY A 150 24.00 -3.92 16.32
C GLY A 150 22.62 -3.84 16.98
N GLY A 151 21.98 -4.98 17.23
CA GLY A 151 20.71 -5.07 17.97
C GLY A 151 20.87 -5.13 19.49
N GLY A 152 22.07 -4.83 20.00
CA GLY A 152 22.52 -5.16 21.35
C GLY A 152 23.37 -6.41 21.30
N CYS A 153 24.67 -6.27 21.55
CA CYS A 153 25.61 -7.40 21.51
C CYS A 153 26.75 -7.23 22.51
N TYR A 154 27.40 -8.33 22.86
CA TYR A 154 28.63 -8.30 23.62
C TYR A 154 29.82 -8.39 22.66
N GLN A 155 30.78 -7.47 22.81
CA GLN A 155 32.10 -7.58 22.20
C GLN A 155 33.10 -7.90 23.31
N GLY A 156 33.36 -9.19 23.50
CA GLY A 156 34.07 -9.68 24.68
C GLY A 156 33.28 -9.35 25.95
N ASN A 157 33.89 -8.56 26.84
CA ASN A 157 33.27 -8.15 28.11
C ASN A 157 32.53 -6.80 28.02
N VAL A 158 32.46 -6.18 26.84
CA VAL A 158 31.78 -4.89 26.64
C VAL A 158 30.40 -5.14 26.07
N HIS A 159 29.36 -4.66 26.76
CA HIS A 159 28.00 -4.64 26.23
C HIS A 159 27.84 -3.39 25.35
N LEU A 160 27.62 -3.60 24.06
CA LEU A 160 27.26 -2.56 23.11
C LEU A 160 25.74 -2.40 23.09
N PRO A 161 25.21 -1.18 23.23
CA PRO A 161 23.78 -0.95 23.23
C PRO A 161 23.16 -1.26 21.86
N PRO A 162 21.85 -1.55 21.80
CA PRO A 162 21.10 -1.55 20.55
C PRO A 162 21.26 -0.23 19.80
N GLY A 163 21.37 -0.29 18.47
CA GLY A 163 21.61 0.89 17.62
C GLY A 163 23.09 1.24 17.46
N HIS A 164 24.01 0.59 18.19
CA HIS A 164 25.44 0.87 18.04
C HIS A 164 25.94 0.53 16.62
N VAL A 165 26.63 1.48 15.99
CA VAL A 165 27.24 1.30 14.67
C VAL A 165 28.50 0.45 14.80
N LEU A 166 28.46 -0.77 14.26
CA LEU A 166 29.58 -1.70 14.23
C LEU A 166 30.46 -1.49 12.99
N ILE A 167 29.83 -1.23 11.85
CA ILE A 167 30.49 -0.94 10.57
C ILE A 167 29.75 0.23 9.92
N PRO A 168 30.40 1.39 9.69
CA PRO A 168 29.73 2.52 9.06
C PRO A 168 29.35 2.20 7.61
N VAL A 169 28.35 2.91 7.07
CA VAL A 169 27.92 2.73 5.67
C VAL A 169 29.06 3.02 4.71
N HIS A 170 29.37 2.06 3.85
CA HIS A 170 30.31 2.28 2.76
C HIS A 170 29.66 3.04 1.60
N GLU A 171 29.75 4.37 1.63
CA GLU A 171 29.09 5.27 0.67
C GLU A 171 29.46 4.98 -0.80
N GLY A 172 30.72 4.65 -1.08
CA GLY A 172 31.15 4.30 -2.43
C GLY A 172 30.46 3.05 -3.01
N GLN A 173 30.08 2.08 -2.16
CA GLN A 173 29.34 0.89 -2.57
C GLN A 173 27.88 1.24 -2.85
N VAL A 174 27.28 2.14 -2.06
CA VAL A 174 25.93 2.66 -2.33
C VAL A 174 25.89 3.33 -3.70
N ARG A 175 26.84 4.24 -3.97
CA ARG A 175 26.92 4.93 -5.27
C ARG A 175 27.07 3.95 -6.43
N SER A 176 27.99 3.00 -6.32
CA SER A 176 28.22 1.98 -7.36
C SER A 176 26.97 1.14 -7.61
N ALA A 177 26.29 0.68 -6.55
CA ALA A 177 25.07 -0.11 -6.66
C ALA A 177 23.96 0.69 -7.34
N VAL A 178 23.76 1.95 -6.95
CA VAL A 178 22.73 2.81 -7.57
C VAL A 178 22.99 3.03 -9.06
N HIS A 179 24.25 3.25 -9.47
CA HIS A 179 24.57 3.31 -10.91
C HIS A 179 24.19 2.03 -11.65
N THR A 180 24.53 0.86 -11.10
CA THR A 180 24.16 -0.44 -11.68
C THR A 180 22.64 -0.61 -11.77
N LEU A 181 21.91 -0.21 -10.74
CA LEU A 181 20.44 -0.29 -10.71
C LEU A 181 19.79 0.64 -11.75
N ILE A 182 20.30 1.85 -11.91
CA ILE A 182 19.85 2.78 -12.96
C ILE A 182 20.08 2.16 -14.34
N ASP A 183 21.26 1.58 -14.57
CA ASP A 183 21.61 0.95 -15.86
C ASP A 183 20.75 -0.30 -16.13
N ALA A 184 20.32 -1.00 -15.07
CA ALA A 184 19.34 -2.09 -15.10
C ALA A 184 17.88 -1.61 -15.27
N LYS A 185 17.64 -0.29 -15.35
CA LYS A 185 16.33 0.34 -15.54
C LYS A 185 15.33 -0.03 -14.45
N VAL A 186 15.77 -0.09 -13.18
CA VAL A 186 14.83 -0.20 -12.06
C VAL A 186 13.96 1.06 -11.97
N GLU A 187 12.74 0.88 -11.49
CA GLU A 187 11.71 1.92 -11.38
C GLU A 187 11.52 2.38 -9.92
N VAL A 188 12.13 1.68 -8.96
CA VAL A 188 12.09 2.01 -7.54
C VAL A 188 13.27 1.33 -6.83
N ILE A 189 13.83 1.98 -5.81
CA ILE A 189 14.93 1.45 -5.00
C ILE A 189 14.45 1.27 -3.55
N GLY A 190 14.45 0.03 -3.07
CA GLY A 190 14.26 -0.29 -1.66
C GLY A 190 15.60 -0.34 -0.91
N ILE A 191 15.60 0.04 0.36
CA ILE A 191 16.76 -0.10 1.27
C ILE A 191 16.32 -0.87 2.51
N LEU A 192 16.98 -1.99 2.77
CA LEU A 192 16.74 -2.86 3.93
C LEU A 192 18.06 -3.19 4.62
N PHE A 193 18.40 -2.43 5.65
CA PHE A 193 19.53 -2.74 6.51
C PHE A 193 19.07 -3.41 7.79
N LEU A 194 19.93 -4.25 8.34
CA LEU A 194 19.60 -5.01 9.53
C LEU A 194 19.66 -4.12 10.79
N TYR A 195 18.64 -4.26 11.65
CA TYR A 195 18.38 -3.40 12.81
C TYR A 195 18.10 -1.91 12.48
N SER A 196 17.75 -1.58 11.24
CA SER A 196 17.30 -0.22 10.88
C SER A 196 16.04 0.24 11.61
N PHE A 197 15.22 -0.69 12.09
CA PHE A 197 14.07 -0.40 12.96
C PHE A 197 14.48 0.08 14.37
N VAL A 198 15.72 -0.19 14.79
CA VAL A 198 16.28 0.30 16.06
C VAL A 198 16.89 1.68 15.85
N ASP A 199 17.70 1.82 14.81
CA ASP A 199 18.27 3.10 14.40
C ASP A 199 18.33 3.17 12.85
N PRO A 200 17.56 4.07 12.22
CA PRO A 200 17.48 4.16 10.76
C PRO A 200 18.65 4.92 10.12
N VAL A 201 19.62 5.40 10.90
CA VAL A 201 20.69 6.31 10.44
C VAL A 201 21.40 5.82 9.18
N HIS A 202 21.66 4.52 9.06
CA HIS A 202 22.29 3.95 7.87
C HIS A 202 21.38 3.93 6.64
N GLU A 203 20.11 3.56 6.79
CA GLU A 203 19.16 3.56 5.66
C GLU A 203 18.92 4.99 5.17
N HIS A 204 18.73 5.94 6.09
CA HIS A 204 18.55 7.34 5.74
C HIS A 204 19.80 7.95 5.09
N ARG A 205 21.01 7.57 5.54
CA ARG A 205 22.26 7.99 4.88
C ARG A 205 22.37 7.41 3.47
N ALA A 206 22.06 6.12 3.29
CA ALA A 206 22.04 5.50 1.96
C ALA A 206 20.99 6.15 1.05
N LYS A 207 19.80 6.45 1.55
CA LYS A 207 18.74 7.17 0.82
C LYS A 207 19.21 8.52 0.29
N LEU A 208 19.90 9.31 1.12
CA LEU A 208 20.46 10.59 0.70
C LEU A 208 21.46 10.40 -0.46
N ILE A 209 22.36 9.43 -0.35
CA ILE A 209 23.34 9.12 -1.42
C ILE A 209 22.63 8.63 -2.70
N CYS A 210 21.57 7.83 -2.57
CA CYS A 210 20.75 7.44 -3.71
C CYS A 210 20.20 8.69 -4.42
N HIS A 211 19.60 9.63 -3.68
CA HIS A 211 19.07 10.87 -4.27
C HIS A 211 20.15 11.72 -4.94
N GLU A 212 21.36 11.82 -4.36
CA GLU A 212 22.49 12.50 -4.99
C GLU A 212 22.84 11.88 -6.35
N VAL A 213 22.98 10.55 -6.42
CA VAL A 213 23.33 9.84 -7.66
C VAL A 213 22.20 9.92 -8.70
N LEU A 214 20.95 9.83 -8.26
CA LEU A 214 19.77 9.97 -9.14
C LEU A 214 19.72 11.37 -9.77
N ALA A 215 20.00 12.42 -8.98
CA ALA A 215 20.08 13.78 -9.47
C ALA A 215 21.27 13.99 -10.45
N GLU A 216 22.44 13.41 -10.16
CA GLU A 216 23.61 13.42 -11.06
C GLU A 216 23.30 12.76 -12.42
N ARG A 217 22.48 11.70 -12.41
CA ARG A 217 22.05 10.95 -13.61
C ARG A 217 20.82 11.55 -14.29
N GLY A 218 20.14 12.53 -13.67
CA GLY A 218 18.93 13.16 -14.20
C GLY A 218 17.74 12.21 -14.30
N VAL A 219 17.63 11.24 -13.39
CA VAL A 219 16.52 10.27 -13.32
C VAL A 219 15.71 10.45 -12.05
N ASP A 220 14.40 10.25 -12.14
CA ASP A 220 13.49 10.33 -11.01
C ASP A 220 13.00 8.91 -10.64
N ILE A 221 13.64 8.31 -9.64
CA ILE A 221 13.33 6.97 -9.15
C ILE A 221 13.03 7.07 -7.65
N PRO A 222 11.87 6.63 -7.16
CA PRO A 222 11.55 6.64 -5.74
C PRO A 222 12.53 5.77 -4.94
N VAL A 223 12.90 6.26 -3.75
CA VAL A 223 13.78 5.54 -2.81
C VAL A 223 13.04 5.33 -1.50
N VAL A 224 12.86 4.08 -1.10
CA VAL A 224 12.03 3.68 0.04
C VAL A 224 12.89 2.95 1.07
N CYS A 225 12.87 3.41 2.32
CA CYS A 225 13.58 2.77 3.42
C CYS A 225 12.65 1.85 4.19
N SER A 226 13.14 0.67 4.55
CA SER A 226 12.39 -0.30 5.33
C SER A 226 11.97 0.24 6.71
N ALA A 227 12.79 1.10 7.31
CA ALA A 227 12.49 1.76 8.57
C ALA A 227 11.35 2.80 8.47
N ASP A 228 11.14 3.39 7.30
CA ASP A 228 10.02 4.33 7.07
C ASP A 228 8.69 3.56 6.85
N VAL A 229 8.79 2.33 6.33
CA VAL A 229 7.64 1.51 5.92
C VAL A 229 7.15 0.58 7.03
N ALA A 230 8.06 -0.20 7.60
CA ALA A 230 7.73 -1.21 8.60
C ALA A 230 8.85 -1.28 9.65
N PRO A 231 8.96 -0.31 10.59
CA PRO A 231 9.98 -0.26 11.63
C PRO A 231 9.72 -1.30 12.74
N VAL A 232 9.69 -2.58 12.35
CA VAL A 232 9.49 -3.71 13.23
C VAL A 232 10.65 -4.70 13.12
N ALA A 233 10.86 -5.46 14.19
CA ALA A 233 11.84 -6.53 14.22
C ALA A 233 11.49 -7.64 13.21
N LYS A 234 12.50 -8.48 12.89
CA LYS A 234 12.47 -9.55 11.86
C LYS A 234 12.53 -9.00 10.43
N GLU A 235 13.72 -9.12 9.85
CA GLU A 235 14.08 -8.72 8.50
C GLU A 235 13.21 -9.36 7.41
N ASN A 236 12.81 -10.63 7.53
CA ASN A 236 12.00 -11.29 6.51
C ASN A 236 10.59 -10.67 6.35
N ASN A 237 9.91 -10.36 7.46
CA ASN A 237 8.60 -9.71 7.40
C ASN A 237 8.72 -8.25 6.93
N ARG A 238 9.73 -7.55 7.44
CA ARG A 238 10.03 -6.17 7.03
C ARG A 238 10.41 -6.08 5.55
N LEU A 239 11.15 -7.06 5.04
CA LEU A 239 11.43 -7.22 3.61
C LEU A 239 10.13 -7.32 2.83
N LYS A 240 9.23 -8.25 3.18
CA LYS A 240 7.95 -8.42 2.48
C LYS A 240 7.12 -7.14 2.41
N SER A 241 7.01 -6.41 3.53
CA SER A 241 6.35 -5.10 3.55
C SER A 241 7.02 -4.07 2.64
N LEU A 242 8.36 -3.98 2.67
CA LEU A 242 9.12 -3.11 1.78
C LEU A 242 8.95 -3.50 0.31
N LEU A 243 8.97 -4.81 0.00
CA LEU A 243 8.78 -5.34 -1.34
C LEU A 243 7.41 -4.96 -1.88
N PHE A 244 6.33 -5.17 -1.12
CA PHE A 244 4.99 -4.77 -1.54
C PHE A 244 4.86 -3.26 -1.72
N GLN A 245 5.50 -2.47 -0.85
CA GLN A 245 5.54 -1.01 -1.00
C GLN A 245 6.20 -0.62 -2.33
N CYS A 246 7.40 -1.11 -2.61
CA CYS A 246 8.15 -0.79 -3.81
C CYS A 246 7.48 -1.34 -5.07
N TYR A 247 7.11 -2.62 -5.06
CA TYR A 247 6.66 -3.37 -6.23
C TYR A 247 5.28 -2.92 -6.72
N ALA A 248 4.34 -2.70 -5.80
CA ALA A 248 2.95 -2.42 -6.15
C ALA A 248 2.45 -1.07 -5.63
N ALA A 249 2.76 -0.71 -4.38
CA ALA A 249 2.11 0.44 -3.74
C ALA A 249 2.50 1.80 -4.36
N GLU A 250 3.75 1.96 -4.79
CA GLU A 250 4.17 3.20 -5.47
C GLU A 250 3.52 3.35 -6.86
N GLN A 251 3.19 2.26 -7.55
CA GLN A 251 2.41 2.33 -8.79
C GLN A 251 0.97 2.78 -8.52
N VAL A 252 0.34 2.22 -7.48
CA VAL A 252 -1.02 2.60 -7.07
C VAL A 252 -1.08 4.05 -6.58
N ARG A 253 -0.02 4.54 -5.93
CA ARG A 253 0.08 5.94 -5.48
C ARG A 253 -0.13 6.93 -6.63
N ASP A 254 0.48 6.67 -7.78
CA ASP A 254 0.37 7.55 -8.94
C ASP A 254 -1.07 7.60 -9.47
N SER A 255 -1.76 6.46 -9.53
CA SER A 255 -3.18 6.40 -9.89
C SER A 255 -4.06 7.17 -8.91
N LEU A 256 -3.85 6.98 -7.60
CA LEU A 256 -4.60 7.67 -6.55
C LEU A 256 -4.41 9.19 -6.61
N LEU A 257 -3.19 9.66 -6.89
CA LEU A 257 -2.91 11.08 -7.07
C LEU A 257 -3.58 11.65 -8.32
N ALA A 258 -3.67 10.85 -9.40
CA ALA A 258 -4.41 11.25 -10.60
C ALA A 258 -5.91 11.38 -10.32
N VAL A 259 -6.50 10.45 -9.54
CA VAL A 259 -7.91 10.52 -9.10
C VAL A 259 -8.14 11.74 -8.21
N GLU A 260 -7.26 12.01 -7.24
CA GLU A 260 -7.36 13.21 -6.39
C GLU A 260 -7.35 14.49 -7.23
N LYS A 261 -6.47 14.55 -8.24
CA LYS A 261 -6.38 15.71 -9.14
C LYS A 261 -7.64 15.89 -9.97
N GLU A 262 -8.24 14.80 -10.45
CA GLU A 262 -9.51 14.83 -11.18
C GLU A 262 -10.65 15.35 -10.28
N ALA A 263 -10.76 14.82 -9.05
CA ALA A 263 -11.73 15.28 -8.06
C ALA A 263 -11.57 16.78 -7.73
N GLN A 264 -10.32 17.23 -7.55
CA GLN A 264 -10.01 18.66 -7.34
C GLN A 264 -10.35 19.52 -8.57
N GLY A 265 -10.21 18.97 -9.79
CA GLY A 265 -10.62 19.60 -11.03
C GLY A 265 -12.12 19.94 -11.07
N PHE A 266 -12.96 19.12 -10.43
CA PHE A 266 -14.40 19.36 -10.25
C PHE A 266 -14.76 20.20 -9.01
N GLY A 267 -13.76 20.71 -8.29
CA GLY A 267 -13.95 21.64 -7.17
C GLY A 267 -13.93 20.99 -5.78
N PHE A 268 -13.50 19.73 -5.66
CA PHE A 268 -13.26 19.12 -4.35
C PHE A 268 -12.11 19.82 -3.64
N LYS A 269 -12.38 20.29 -2.42
CA LYS A 269 -11.41 21.03 -1.59
C LYS A 269 -10.67 20.15 -0.58
N GLY A 270 -10.99 18.86 -0.52
CA GLY A 270 -10.38 17.91 0.40
C GLY A 270 -9.16 17.19 -0.18
N ARG A 271 -8.72 16.16 0.54
CA ARG A 271 -7.72 15.19 0.10
C ARG A 271 -8.42 13.86 -0.09
N LEU A 272 -8.04 13.13 -1.14
CA LEU A 272 -8.59 11.80 -1.36
C LEU A 272 -8.14 10.88 -0.21
N LEU A 273 -9.07 10.11 0.30
CA LEU A 273 -8.82 9.13 1.35
C LEU A 273 -8.81 7.71 0.75
N THR A 274 -8.14 6.79 1.44
CA THR A 274 -8.11 5.38 1.09
C THR A 274 -8.19 4.52 2.35
N LEU A 275 -8.74 3.31 2.19
CA LEU A 275 -8.96 2.38 3.29
C LEU A 275 -7.74 1.46 3.47
N LEU A 276 -7.31 1.31 4.71
CA LEU A 276 -6.27 0.38 5.11
C LEU A 276 -6.85 -1.00 5.42
N SER A 277 -6.01 -2.02 5.33
CA SER A 277 -6.34 -3.44 5.50
C SER A 277 -6.83 -3.79 6.91
N TYR A 278 -6.69 -2.88 7.88
CA TYR A 278 -7.19 -3.02 9.25
C TYR A 278 -8.35 -2.05 9.55
N GLY A 279 -8.98 -1.48 8.52
CA GLY A 279 -10.19 -0.67 8.61
C GLY A 279 -9.98 0.81 8.94
N GLY A 280 -8.73 1.27 9.08
CA GLY A 280 -8.42 2.68 9.21
C GLY A 280 -8.51 3.41 7.88
N VAL A 281 -8.92 4.68 7.88
CA VAL A 281 -8.95 5.53 6.67
C VAL A 281 -7.84 6.57 6.76
N VAL A 282 -7.04 6.71 5.70
CA VAL A 282 -5.92 7.64 5.64
C VAL A 282 -5.92 8.44 4.34
N ASN A 283 -5.21 9.57 4.32
CA ASN A 283 -4.98 10.26 3.06
C ASN A 283 -4.02 9.48 2.15
N ILE A 284 -4.09 9.71 0.85
CA ILE A 284 -3.22 9.02 -0.13
C ILE A 284 -1.74 9.44 -0.06
N ALA A 285 -1.42 10.51 0.66
CA ALA A 285 -0.04 10.91 0.96
C ALA A 285 0.60 10.06 2.07
N TYR A 286 -0.15 9.12 2.65
CA TYR A 286 0.33 8.19 3.64
C TYR A 286 1.53 7.37 3.11
N PRO A 287 2.64 7.29 3.85
CA PRO A 287 3.86 6.67 3.34
C PRO A 287 3.76 5.14 3.21
N ARG A 288 2.86 4.48 3.95
CA ARG A 288 2.76 3.01 4.06
C ARG A 288 1.58 2.45 3.28
N LEU A 289 1.49 2.78 1.98
CA LEU A 289 0.37 2.33 1.16
C LEU A 289 0.29 0.81 0.96
N TYR A 290 1.35 0.03 1.21
CA TYR A 290 1.24 -1.43 1.22
C TYR A 290 0.19 -1.93 2.22
N GLU A 291 -0.15 -1.13 3.23
CA GLU A 291 -1.24 -1.41 4.17
C GLU A 291 -2.62 -1.34 3.52
N THR A 292 -2.78 -0.88 2.26
CA THR A 292 -4.07 -0.87 1.53
C THR A 292 -4.28 -2.10 0.64
N LEU A 293 -3.39 -3.10 0.72
CA LEU A 293 -3.38 -4.27 -0.16
C LEU A 293 -4.74 -4.96 -0.30
N ILE A 294 -5.50 -5.07 0.79
CA ILE A 294 -6.84 -5.69 0.82
C ILE A 294 -7.92 -4.68 1.20
N SER A 295 -7.79 -3.43 0.75
CA SER A 295 -8.72 -2.33 1.07
C SER A 295 -10.18 -2.64 0.68
N GLY A 296 -10.45 -3.10 -0.53
CA GLY A 296 -11.80 -3.45 -1.00
C GLY A 296 -12.51 -4.49 -0.12
N PRO A 297 -11.93 -5.70 0.05
CA PRO A 297 -12.51 -6.74 0.92
C PRO A 297 -12.79 -6.27 2.36
N ILE A 298 -11.91 -5.43 2.92
CA ILE A 298 -12.09 -4.88 4.26
C ILE A 298 -13.23 -3.88 4.31
N GLY A 299 -13.45 -3.08 3.26
CA GLY A 299 -14.64 -2.23 3.12
C GLY A 299 -15.92 -3.06 3.15
N GLY A 300 -15.94 -4.19 2.42
CA GLY A 300 -17.04 -5.15 2.45
C GLY A 300 -17.28 -5.75 3.84
N LEU A 301 -16.21 -6.09 4.56
CA LEU A 301 -16.30 -6.63 5.93
C LEU A 301 -16.85 -5.59 6.93
N ILE A 302 -16.43 -4.33 6.83
CA ILE A 302 -16.95 -3.23 7.65
C ILE A 302 -18.44 -3.00 7.36
N GLY A 303 -18.83 -3.02 6.09
CA GLY A 303 -20.24 -2.93 5.69
C GLY A 303 -21.06 -4.10 6.22
N ALA A 304 -20.53 -5.32 6.15
CA ALA A 304 -21.18 -6.51 6.71
C ALA A 304 -21.32 -6.42 8.23
N GLN A 305 -20.31 -5.93 8.96
CA GLN A 305 -20.40 -5.70 10.40
C GLN A 305 -21.52 -4.71 10.74
N PHE A 306 -21.62 -3.60 10.00
CA PHE A 306 -22.67 -2.60 10.19
C PHE A 306 -24.09 -3.17 9.98
N ILE A 307 -24.26 -4.09 9.03
CA ILE A 307 -25.52 -4.80 8.79
C ILE A 307 -25.76 -5.85 9.88
N ALA A 308 -24.75 -6.62 10.25
CA ALA A 308 -24.81 -7.65 11.28
C ALA A 308 -25.27 -7.06 12.62
N ASP A 309 -24.75 -5.89 12.99
CA ASP A 309 -25.14 -5.18 14.22
C ASP A 309 -26.62 -4.77 14.23
N ARG A 310 -27.17 -4.38 13.07
CA ARG A 310 -28.59 -4.01 12.93
C ARG A 310 -29.53 -5.21 12.95
N LEU A 311 -29.04 -6.35 12.47
CA LEU A 311 -29.77 -7.62 12.45
C LEU A 311 -29.53 -8.45 13.72
N ASP A 312 -28.72 -7.95 14.65
CA ASP A 312 -28.26 -8.65 15.86
C ASP A 312 -27.65 -10.03 15.58
N LEU A 313 -26.83 -10.11 14.54
CA LEU A 313 -26.10 -11.31 14.16
C LEU A 313 -24.69 -11.29 14.79
N ASN A 314 -24.37 -12.31 15.57
CA ASN A 314 -23.07 -12.41 16.23
C ASN A 314 -21.96 -12.94 15.32
N ASN A 315 -22.32 -13.85 14.40
CA ASN A 315 -21.37 -14.55 13.54
C ASN A 315 -21.83 -14.46 12.09
N VAL A 316 -20.97 -13.94 11.22
CA VAL A 316 -21.27 -13.74 9.79
C VAL A 316 -20.09 -14.20 8.96
N VAL A 317 -20.39 -14.94 7.88
CA VAL A 317 -19.42 -15.25 6.83
C VAL A 317 -19.74 -14.33 5.66
N THR A 318 -18.77 -13.52 5.25
CA THR A 318 -18.86 -12.75 4.01
C THR A 318 -18.17 -13.52 2.91
N ALA A 319 -18.75 -13.50 1.71
CA ALA A 319 -18.16 -14.09 0.52
C ALA A 319 -18.46 -13.14 -0.64
N ASP A 320 -17.41 -12.59 -1.24
CA ASP A 320 -17.47 -11.72 -2.40
C ASP A 320 -16.80 -12.40 -3.59
N MET A 321 -17.51 -12.45 -4.71
CA MET A 321 -17.04 -13.10 -5.93
C MET A 321 -16.98 -12.06 -7.04
N GLY A 322 -15.76 -11.60 -7.32
CA GLY A 322 -15.47 -10.72 -8.43
C GLY A 322 -15.12 -11.48 -9.72
N GLY A 323 -14.72 -10.72 -10.75
CA GLY A 323 -14.23 -11.30 -12.00
C GLY A 323 -12.80 -11.86 -11.93
N THR A 324 -12.08 -11.64 -10.83
CA THR A 324 -10.64 -11.99 -10.71
C THR A 324 -10.34 -12.71 -9.39
N SER A 325 -10.96 -12.30 -8.29
CA SER A 325 -10.77 -12.86 -6.94
C SER A 325 -12.07 -13.41 -6.35
N PHE A 326 -11.90 -14.31 -5.38
CA PHE A 326 -12.96 -14.73 -4.46
C PHE A 326 -12.48 -14.47 -3.03
N ASP A 327 -13.13 -13.54 -2.35
CA ASP A 327 -12.71 -13.00 -1.07
C ASP A 327 -13.68 -13.46 0.03
N VAL A 328 -13.14 -14.04 1.12
CA VAL A 328 -13.93 -14.57 2.24
C VAL A 328 -13.49 -13.91 3.53
N GLY A 329 -14.46 -13.39 4.28
CA GLY A 329 -14.26 -12.79 5.59
C GLY A 329 -15.12 -13.46 6.67
N LEU A 330 -14.64 -13.40 7.90
CA LEU A 330 -15.35 -13.93 9.06
C LEU A 330 -15.51 -12.81 10.08
N ILE A 331 -16.74 -12.63 10.57
CA ILE A 331 -17.05 -11.83 11.75
C ILE A 331 -17.47 -12.83 12.81
N ILE A 332 -16.80 -12.83 13.96
CA ILE A 332 -17.03 -13.77 15.05
C ILE A 332 -17.24 -12.97 16.34
N ASP A 333 -18.34 -13.23 17.03
CA ASP A 333 -18.72 -12.50 18.25
C ASP A 333 -18.70 -10.97 18.07
N LYS A 334 -19.18 -10.49 16.91
CA LYS A 334 -19.20 -9.07 16.50
C LYS A 334 -17.81 -8.43 16.41
N ARG A 335 -16.78 -9.20 16.04
CA ARG A 335 -15.39 -8.77 15.87
C ARG A 335 -14.72 -9.41 14.66
#